data_AF-A0AB39U8N9-F1
#
_entry.id   AF-A0AB39U8N9-F1
#
_cell.length_a   1.000
_cell.length_b   1.000
_cell.length_c   1.000
_cell.angle_alpha   90.00
_cell.angle_beta   90.00
_cell.angle_gamma   90.00
#
_symmetry.space_group_name_H-M   'P 1'
#
loop_
_entity.id
_entity.type
_entity.pdbx_description
1 polymer ?
#
loop_
_entity_poly.entity_id
_entity_poly.type
_entity_poly.pdbx_seq_one_letter_code
_entity_poly.pdbx_strand_id
1 'polypeptide(L)'
;MALLSVSENATYMLRDANDERFVIRVSRPGYVSGASSIESEMLWVQELDQCSGIKVIQPVPKRDGSLVATVADDSHHVWFCVCTRWIQGEILDIDRQPLNSFFALGSISAQLHEYARSWKPPEWFQRFSWDIPDMIGPRARWGDWSCWPMNSATAQLLALAQRHALDILAEYPRSRDRWGLIHADLRLSNVMYTDDSYTVIDFDDCGYGWFMFDFASSLSMLEHTKDATRLAREWLKGYESVRHLDSDDIAAATALSMLRRLQILGWSQTRGTQALPTEFVTTQLSGTVEVAKKYLNDPLWIVHR
;
A
#
# COMPACT_ATOMS: atom_id res chain seq x y z
N MET A 1 15.66 8.98 -22.52
CA MET A 1 14.86 8.23 -21.53
C MET A 1 15.77 7.23 -20.84
N ALA A 2 15.71 7.11 -19.51
CA ALA A 2 16.49 6.15 -18.74
C ALA A 2 15.55 5.31 -17.87
N LEU A 3 15.78 4.00 -17.77
CA LEU A 3 15.04 3.12 -16.89
C LEU A 3 15.44 3.41 -15.44
N LEU A 4 14.46 3.66 -14.57
CA LEU A 4 14.66 3.86 -13.13
C LEU A 4 14.50 2.54 -12.37
N SER A 5 13.40 1.83 -12.63
CA SER A 5 13.07 0.58 -11.95
C SER A 5 12.10 -0.28 -12.76
N VAL A 6 12.11 -1.58 -12.47
CA VAL A 6 11.10 -2.54 -12.93
C VAL A 6 10.69 -3.36 -11.71
N SER A 7 9.42 -3.28 -11.31
CA SER A 7 8.85 -4.03 -10.19
C SER A 7 7.52 -4.68 -10.56
N GLU A 8 6.38 -4.13 -10.12
CA GLU A 8 5.07 -4.38 -10.76
C GLU A 8 5.04 -3.65 -12.12
N ASN A 9 5.42 -2.37 -12.13
CA ASN A 9 5.43 -1.52 -13.32
C ASN A 9 6.86 -1.24 -13.79
N ALA A 10 7.01 -0.79 -15.04
CA ALA A 10 8.29 -0.27 -15.56
C ALA A 10 8.28 1.27 -15.49
N THR A 11 9.25 1.84 -14.80
CA THR A 11 9.32 3.28 -14.54
C THR A 11 10.55 3.89 -15.18
N TYR A 12 10.36 4.97 -15.94
CA TYR A 12 11.39 5.64 -16.72
C TYR A 12 11.47 7.12 -16.36
N MET A 13 12.67 7.69 -16.37
CA MET A 13 12.88 9.13 -16.38
C MET A 13 13.04 9.63 -17.82
N LEU A 14 12.30 10.68 -18.16
CA LEU A 14 12.50 11.44 -19.39
C LEU A 14 12.93 12.87 -19.08
N ARG A 15 13.51 13.49 -20.10
CA ARG A 15 13.76 14.92 -20.17
C ARG A 15 13.01 15.45 -21.38
N ASP A 16 12.35 16.59 -21.23
CA ASP A 16 11.74 17.29 -22.36
C ASP A 16 12.78 18.15 -23.11
N ALA A 17 12.31 18.96 -24.07
CA ALA A 17 13.18 19.85 -24.85
C ALA A 17 13.81 20.99 -24.02
N ASN A 18 13.27 21.28 -22.83
CA ASN A 18 13.76 22.30 -21.91
C ASN A 18 14.64 21.71 -20.79
N ASP A 19 15.00 20.43 -20.89
CA ASP A 19 15.71 19.66 -19.86
C ASP A 19 14.93 19.45 -18.55
N GLU A 20 13.61 19.66 -18.55
CA GLU A 20 12.75 19.34 -17.42
C GLU A 20 12.56 17.83 -17.30
N ARG A 21 12.63 17.32 -16.06
CA ARG A 21 12.52 15.88 -15.78
C ARG A 21 11.08 15.48 -15.49
N PHE A 22 10.70 14.33 -16.03
CA PHE A 22 9.43 13.67 -15.76
C PHE A 22 9.65 12.18 -15.54
N VAL A 23 8.62 11.53 -14.98
CA VAL A 23 8.58 10.09 -14.78
C VAL A 23 7.43 9.52 -15.60
N ILE A 24 7.72 8.50 -16.41
CA ILE A 24 6.71 7.69 -17.10
C ILE A 24 6.64 6.33 -16.41
N ARG A 25 5.44 5.94 -15.99
CA ARG A 25 5.13 4.58 -15.54
C ARG A 25 4.38 3.86 -16.66
N VAL A 26 4.93 2.75 -17.13
CA VAL A 26 4.25 1.81 -18.03
C VAL A 26 3.62 0.73 -17.16
N SER A 27 2.29 0.69 -17.14
CA SER A 27 1.52 -0.19 -16.26
C SER A 27 1.60 -1.64 -16.69
N ARG A 28 1.68 -2.54 -15.71
CA ARG A 28 1.65 -3.99 -15.92
C ARG A 28 0.32 -4.43 -16.54
N PRO A 29 0.35 -5.14 -17.68
CA PRO A 29 -0.86 -5.70 -18.26
C PRO A 29 -1.58 -6.65 -17.29
N GLY A 30 -2.90 -6.47 -17.15
CA GLY A 30 -3.76 -7.34 -16.35
C GLY A 30 -3.71 -7.13 -14.84
N TYR A 31 -2.92 -6.17 -14.33
CA TYR A 31 -2.86 -5.88 -12.89
C TYR A 31 -4.10 -5.11 -12.39
N VAL A 32 -4.41 -4.00 -13.06
CA VAL A 32 -5.61 -3.19 -12.85
C VAL A 32 -6.56 -3.30 -14.05
N SER A 33 -7.85 -3.04 -13.84
CA SER A 33 -8.92 -3.28 -14.83
C SER A 33 -8.97 -2.24 -15.96
N GLY A 34 -7.89 -2.14 -16.73
CA GLY A 34 -7.78 -1.31 -17.93
C GLY A 34 -7.57 0.18 -17.67
N ALA A 35 -7.58 0.97 -18.75
CA ALA A 35 -7.27 2.40 -18.74
C ALA A 35 -8.10 3.20 -17.72
N SER A 36 -9.39 2.90 -17.59
CA SER A 36 -10.29 3.65 -16.70
C SER A 36 -9.94 3.51 -15.21
N SER A 37 -9.39 2.37 -14.77
CA SER A 37 -8.91 2.22 -13.39
C SER A 37 -7.63 3.03 -13.13
N ILE A 38 -6.76 3.15 -14.14
CA ILE A 38 -5.55 3.98 -14.06
C ILE A 38 -5.92 5.46 -14.12
N GLU A 39 -6.90 5.83 -14.95
CA GLU A 39 -7.43 7.20 -15.00
C GLU A 39 -8.05 7.58 -13.64
N SER A 40 -8.76 6.65 -12.99
CA SER A 40 -9.30 6.85 -11.64
C SER A 40 -8.20 7.09 -10.60
N GLU A 41 -7.09 6.33 -10.66
CA GLU A 41 -5.92 6.57 -9.81
C GLU A 41 -5.37 7.98 -10.01
N MET A 42 -5.08 8.35 -11.26
CA MET A 42 -4.51 9.67 -11.57
C MET A 42 -5.46 10.80 -11.23
N LEU A 43 -6.77 10.61 -11.38
CA LEU A 43 -7.77 11.58 -10.93
C LEU A 43 -7.70 11.76 -9.42
N TRP A 44 -7.67 10.67 -8.64
CA TRP A 44 -7.59 10.79 -7.18
C TRP A 44 -6.32 11.50 -6.72
N VAL A 45 -5.18 11.18 -7.36
CA VAL A 45 -3.91 11.86 -7.10
C VAL A 45 -3.97 13.36 -7.45
N GLN A 46 -4.58 13.72 -8.58
CA GLN A 46 -4.76 15.12 -8.98
C GLN A 46 -5.64 15.88 -7.98
N GLU A 47 -6.71 15.26 -7.52
CA GLU A 47 -7.64 15.82 -6.51
C GLU A 47 -6.94 16.01 -5.15
N LEU A 48 -6.09 15.05 -4.74
CA LEU A 48 -5.26 15.16 -3.55
C LEU A 48 -4.27 16.33 -3.64
N ASP A 49 -3.52 16.46 -4.75
CA ASP A 49 -2.55 17.54 -4.97
C ASP A 49 -3.22 18.93 -4.88
N GLN A 50 -4.45 19.04 -5.37
CA GLN A 50 -5.17 20.32 -5.44
C GLN A 50 -5.92 20.69 -4.16
N CYS A 51 -6.43 19.71 -3.41
CA CYS A 51 -7.46 19.97 -2.39
C CYS A 51 -7.18 19.40 -1.00
N SER A 52 -6.21 18.50 -0.84
CA SER A 52 -6.00 17.81 0.44
C SER A 52 -4.98 18.50 1.37
N GLY A 53 -4.10 19.34 0.82
CA GLY A 53 -2.94 19.88 1.55
C GLY A 53 -1.79 18.88 1.71
N ILE A 54 -1.96 17.64 1.24
CA ILE A 54 -0.94 16.59 1.22
C ILE A 54 -0.13 16.75 -0.07
N LYS A 55 1.20 16.73 0.04
CA LYS A 55 2.04 16.65 -1.16
C LYS A 55 2.00 15.22 -1.69
N VAL A 56 1.55 15.08 -2.92
CA VAL A 56 1.54 13.80 -3.64
C VAL A 56 2.25 13.97 -4.98
N ILE A 57 2.55 12.86 -5.64
CA ILE A 57 3.08 12.87 -7.00
C ILE A 57 2.14 13.65 -7.93
N GLN A 58 2.69 14.46 -8.84
CA GLN A 58 1.88 15.36 -9.67
C GLN A 58 1.66 14.77 -11.06
N PRO A 59 0.42 14.40 -11.44
CA PRO A 59 0.13 13.89 -12.77
C PRO A 59 0.34 14.99 -13.83
N VAL A 60 0.85 14.59 -14.99
CA VAL A 60 0.99 15.45 -16.17
C VAL A 60 0.00 14.97 -17.23
N PRO A 61 -1.08 15.70 -17.49
CA PRO A 61 -2.08 15.31 -18.48
C PRO A 61 -1.51 15.37 -19.90
N LYS A 62 -2.12 14.59 -20.80
CA LYS A 62 -1.93 14.74 -22.24
C LYS A 62 -2.47 16.09 -22.71
N ARG A 63 -2.17 16.45 -23.96
CA ARG A 63 -2.67 17.67 -24.60
C ARG A 63 -4.21 17.74 -24.68
N ASP A 64 -4.87 16.59 -24.69
CA ASP A 64 -6.33 16.47 -24.69
C ASP A 64 -6.94 16.51 -23.27
N GLY A 65 -6.11 16.65 -22.23
CA GLY A 65 -6.52 16.71 -20.83
C GLY A 65 -6.62 15.36 -20.11
N SER A 66 -6.60 14.23 -20.83
CA SER A 66 -6.68 12.91 -20.20
C SER A 66 -5.33 12.46 -19.62
N LEU A 67 -5.38 11.63 -18.57
CA LEU A 67 -4.21 11.30 -17.75
C LEU A 67 -3.50 10.01 -18.20
N VAL A 68 -4.19 9.12 -18.93
CA VAL A 68 -3.64 7.85 -19.39
C VAL A 68 -3.34 7.84 -20.89
N ALA A 69 -2.07 7.66 -21.25
CA ALA A 69 -1.66 7.37 -22.62
C ALA A 69 -1.81 5.88 -22.93
N THR A 70 -2.17 5.56 -24.18
CA THR A 70 -2.27 4.20 -24.69
C THR A 70 -1.26 4.00 -25.80
N VAL A 71 -0.40 2.98 -25.68
CA VAL A 71 0.66 2.68 -26.64
C VAL A 71 0.51 1.23 -27.10
N ALA A 72 0.54 0.99 -28.42
CA ALA A 72 0.59 -0.37 -28.95
C ALA A 72 2.06 -0.74 -29.25
N ASP A 73 2.47 -1.95 -28.88
CA ASP A 73 3.75 -2.50 -29.34
C ASP A 73 3.65 -3.12 -30.75
N ASP A 74 4.78 -3.61 -31.27
CA ASP A 74 4.87 -4.23 -32.60
C ASP A 74 4.00 -5.49 -32.74
N SER A 75 3.56 -6.08 -31.62
CA SER A 75 2.64 -7.23 -31.58
C SER A 75 1.18 -6.80 -31.35
N HIS A 76 0.88 -5.50 -31.45
CA HIS A 76 -0.42 -4.89 -31.17
C HIS A 76 -0.91 -5.07 -29.72
N HIS A 77 -0.01 -5.41 -28.79
CA HIS A 77 -0.37 -5.40 -27.37
C HIS A 77 -0.52 -3.96 -26.89
N VAL A 78 -1.58 -3.71 -26.11
CA VAL A 78 -1.90 -2.37 -25.63
C VAL A 78 -1.32 -2.17 -24.24
N TRP A 79 -0.49 -1.14 -24.11
CA TRP A 79 0.15 -0.69 -22.88
C TRP A 79 -0.46 0.64 -22.44
N PHE A 80 -0.65 0.79 -21.13
CA PHE A 80 -1.11 2.03 -20.52
C PHE A 80 0.05 2.73 -19.84
N CYS A 81 0.17 4.04 -20.07
CA CYS A 81 1.24 4.84 -19.52
C CYS A 81 0.66 6.07 -18.81
N VAL A 82 1.23 6.42 -17.67
CA VAL A 82 0.98 7.69 -17.00
C VAL A 82 2.27 8.49 -16.91
N CYS A 83 2.15 9.81 -16.90
CA CYS A 83 3.27 10.73 -16.77
C CYS A 83 3.09 11.56 -15.50
N THR A 84 4.17 11.73 -14.74
CA THR A 84 4.18 12.58 -13.55
C THR A 84 5.41 13.49 -13.55
N ARG A 85 5.34 14.59 -12.81
CA ARG A 85 6.51 15.44 -12.60
C ARG A 85 7.59 14.72 -11.80
N TRP A 86 8.84 15.07 -12.08
CA TRP A 86 9.96 14.62 -11.27
C TRP A 86 9.88 15.24 -9.87
N ILE A 87 9.98 14.40 -8.85
CA ILE A 87 10.13 14.85 -7.46
C ILE A 87 11.61 14.92 -7.14
N GLN A 88 12.10 16.11 -6.84
CA GLN A 88 13.41 16.26 -6.22
C GLN A 88 13.33 15.72 -4.80
N GLY A 89 14.30 14.92 -4.38
CA GLY A 89 14.31 14.31 -3.06
C GLY A 89 15.01 12.97 -3.03
N GLU A 90 15.01 12.39 -1.84
CA GLU A 90 15.46 11.02 -1.61
C GLU A 90 14.29 10.20 -1.08
N ILE A 91 14.31 8.89 -1.34
CA ILE A 91 13.35 7.98 -0.73
C ILE A 91 13.52 8.03 0.79
N LEU A 92 12.41 8.09 1.51
CA LEU A 92 12.42 8.10 2.96
C LEU A 92 13.00 6.78 3.48
N ASP A 93 14.16 6.88 4.12
CA ASP A 93 14.88 5.73 4.65
C ASP A 93 14.60 5.57 6.15
N ILE A 94 14.36 4.34 6.57
CA ILE A 94 14.17 3.97 7.97
C ILE A 94 15.41 4.29 8.81
N ASP A 95 16.61 4.22 8.23
CA ASP A 95 17.86 4.38 8.97
C ASP A 95 18.16 5.83 9.37
N ARG A 96 17.52 6.82 8.71
CA ARG A 96 17.77 8.24 8.99
C ARG A 96 17.04 8.72 10.24
N GLN A 97 15.72 8.55 10.29
CA GLN A 97 14.87 9.03 11.39
C GLN A 97 13.61 8.17 11.57
N PRO A 98 13.75 6.90 11.99
CA PRO A 98 12.66 5.92 11.90
C PRO A 98 11.39 6.34 12.64
N LEU A 99 11.53 6.93 13.83
CA LEU A 99 10.40 7.35 14.65
C LEU A 99 9.63 8.53 14.01
N ASN A 100 10.37 9.54 13.52
CA ASN A 100 9.77 10.70 12.86
C ASN A 100 9.09 10.28 11.55
N SER A 101 9.71 9.35 10.81
CA SER A 101 9.15 8.80 9.58
C SER A 101 7.81 8.09 9.83
N PHE A 102 7.72 7.23 10.85
CA PHE A 102 6.46 6.55 11.15
C PHE A 102 5.39 7.49 11.71
N PHE A 103 5.76 8.48 12.53
CA PHE A 103 4.84 9.55 12.91
C PHE A 103 4.31 10.29 11.68
N ALA A 104 5.17 10.65 10.73
CA ALA A 104 4.77 11.31 9.49
C ALA A 104 3.84 10.42 8.65
N LEU A 105 4.16 9.13 8.48
CA LEU A 105 3.28 8.17 7.77
C LEU A 105 1.89 8.10 8.40
N GLY A 106 1.80 8.06 9.74
CA GLY A 106 0.53 8.07 10.45
C GLY A 106 -0.28 9.34 10.18
N SER A 107 0.36 10.50 10.26
CA SER A 107 -0.28 11.80 10.01
C SER A 107 -0.75 11.92 8.56
N ILE A 108 0.08 11.52 7.59
CA ILE A 108 -0.27 11.49 6.16
C ILE A 108 -1.46 10.56 5.90
N SER A 109 -1.45 9.35 6.48
CA SER A 109 -2.56 8.40 6.34
C SER A 109 -3.87 8.99 6.85
N ALA A 110 -3.87 9.62 8.03
CA ALA A 110 -5.06 10.26 8.58
C ALA A 110 -5.58 11.40 7.68
N GLN A 111 -4.69 12.21 7.11
CA GLN A 111 -5.08 13.26 6.17
C GLN A 111 -5.68 12.69 4.88
N LEU A 112 -5.09 11.61 4.32
CA LEU A 112 -5.63 10.89 3.17
C LEU A 112 -7.04 10.38 3.46
N HIS A 113 -7.26 9.81 4.64
CA HIS A 113 -8.55 9.27 5.04
C HIS A 113 -9.60 10.36 5.26
N GLU A 114 -9.24 11.50 5.89
CA GLU A 114 -10.15 12.65 6.02
C GLU A 114 -10.59 13.19 4.66
N TYR A 115 -9.65 13.27 3.71
CA TYR A 115 -9.98 13.64 2.33
C TYR A 115 -10.91 12.60 1.69
N ALA A 116 -10.58 11.31 1.77
CA ALA A 116 -11.40 10.22 1.22
C ALA A 116 -12.83 10.18 1.80
N ARG A 117 -13.04 10.60 3.05
CA ARG A 117 -14.36 10.67 3.71
C ARG A 117 -15.26 11.80 3.22
N SER A 118 -14.67 12.84 2.64
CA SER A 118 -15.37 14.05 2.19
C SER A 118 -15.45 14.15 0.68
N TRP A 119 -14.50 13.54 -0.03
CA TRP A 119 -14.45 13.52 -1.48
C TRP A 119 -15.61 12.72 -2.09
N LYS A 120 -16.20 13.28 -3.15
CA LYS A 120 -17.27 12.64 -3.92
C LYS A 120 -16.71 12.30 -5.30
N PRO A 121 -16.29 11.05 -5.54
CA PRO A 121 -15.78 10.67 -6.84
C PRO A 121 -16.87 10.79 -7.92
N PRO A 122 -16.51 11.07 -9.19
CA PRO A 122 -17.47 11.06 -10.29
C PRO A 122 -18.03 9.66 -10.53
N GLU A 123 -19.21 9.54 -11.14
CA GLU A 123 -19.93 8.26 -11.32
C GLU A 123 -19.11 7.17 -12.06
N TRP A 124 -18.19 7.57 -12.94
CA TRP A 124 -17.35 6.65 -13.71
C TRP A 124 -16.12 6.16 -12.93
N PHE A 125 -15.80 6.77 -11.78
CA PHE A 125 -14.63 6.44 -10.98
C PHE A 125 -14.68 4.98 -10.54
N GLN A 126 -13.60 4.25 -10.79
CA GLN A 126 -13.50 2.86 -10.41
C GLN A 126 -12.09 2.52 -9.93
N ARG A 127 -12.03 2.04 -8.70
CA ARG A 127 -10.86 1.39 -8.14
C ARG A 127 -11.31 0.07 -7.54
N PHE A 128 -10.41 -0.90 -7.53
CA PHE A 128 -10.71 -2.20 -6.95
C PHE A 128 -10.77 -2.09 -5.41
N SER A 129 -11.16 -3.18 -4.76
CA SER A 129 -11.26 -3.24 -3.30
C SER A 129 -10.22 -4.18 -2.70
N TRP A 130 -9.78 -3.82 -1.50
CA TRP A 130 -9.06 -4.65 -0.55
C TRP A 130 -10.03 -5.22 0.51
N ASP A 131 -11.13 -5.81 0.03
CA ASP A 131 -12.04 -6.57 0.88
C ASP A 131 -11.42 -7.93 1.24
N ILE A 132 -11.95 -8.61 2.26
CA ILE A 132 -11.52 -9.94 2.72
C ILE A 132 -11.32 -10.92 1.56
N PRO A 133 -12.27 -11.08 0.60
CA PRO A 133 -12.07 -11.98 -0.54
C PRO A 133 -10.90 -11.60 -1.46
N ASP A 134 -10.60 -10.30 -1.57
CA ASP A 134 -9.54 -9.74 -2.42
C ASP A 134 -8.18 -9.70 -1.71
N MET A 135 -8.16 -9.68 -0.37
CA MET A 135 -6.93 -9.74 0.45
C MET A 135 -6.43 -11.17 0.64
N ILE A 136 -7.27 -12.05 1.20
CA ILE A 136 -6.85 -13.38 1.68
C ILE A 136 -7.83 -14.50 1.32
N GLY A 137 -8.89 -14.19 0.57
CA GLY A 137 -9.92 -15.16 0.21
C GLY A 137 -9.73 -15.78 -1.18
N PRO A 138 -10.78 -16.40 -1.74
CA PRO A 138 -10.68 -17.12 -3.02
C PRO A 138 -10.31 -16.24 -4.23
N ARG A 139 -10.41 -14.92 -4.11
CA ARG A 139 -10.04 -13.95 -5.14
C ARG A 139 -8.83 -13.10 -4.72
N ALA A 140 -8.01 -13.61 -3.80
CA ALA A 140 -6.85 -12.91 -3.29
C ALA A 140 -5.99 -12.42 -4.46
N ARG A 141 -5.86 -11.09 -4.60
CA ARG A 141 -5.17 -10.46 -5.74
C ARG A 141 -3.71 -10.86 -5.81
N TRP A 142 -3.13 -11.15 -4.65
CA TRP A 142 -1.76 -11.55 -4.49
C TRP A 142 -1.60 -13.05 -4.26
N GLY A 143 -2.63 -13.85 -4.57
CA GLY A 143 -2.57 -15.30 -4.48
C GLY A 143 -2.86 -15.84 -3.08
N ASP A 144 -3.05 -17.16 -3.03
CA ASP A 144 -3.37 -17.89 -1.82
C ASP A 144 -2.10 -18.19 -1.02
N TRP A 145 -2.00 -17.63 0.18
CA TRP A 145 -0.86 -17.84 1.08
C TRP A 145 -0.69 -19.31 1.48
N SER A 146 -1.77 -20.11 1.45
CA SER A 146 -1.74 -21.53 1.80
C SER A 146 -1.02 -22.39 0.76
N CYS A 147 -0.79 -21.85 -0.44
CA CYS A 147 0.03 -22.48 -1.47
C CYS A 147 1.54 -22.40 -1.18
N TRP A 148 1.96 -21.65 -0.16
CA TRP A 148 3.37 -21.62 0.24
C TRP A 148 3.81 -22.98 0.80
N PRO A 149 4.98 -23.53 0.41
CA PRO A 149 5.46 -24.81 0.93
C PRO A 149 5.67 -24.80 2.46
N MET A 150 4.81 -25.51 3.19
CA MET A 150 4.87 -25.61 4.66
C MET A 150 4.31 -26.93 5.18
N ASN A 151 4.63 -27.29 6.42
CA ASN A 151 4.06 -28.47 7.07
C ASN A 151 2.63 -28.20 7.61
N SER A 152 1.90 -29.27 7.92
CA SER A 152 0.51 -29.19 8.39
C SER A 152 0.34 -28.38 9.69
N ALA A 153 1.30 -28.43 10.61
CA ALA A 153 1.21 -27.70 11.87
C ALA A 153 1.33 -26.19 11.65
N THR A 154 2.26 -25.78 10.78
CA THR A 154 2.39 -24.38 10.34
C THR A 154 1.12 -23.90 9.64
N ALA A 155 0.58 -24.68 8.70
CA ALA A 155 -0.65 -24.32 8.00
C ALA A 155 -1.83 -24.11 8.96
N GLN A 156 -2.02 -24.99 9.94
CA GLN A 156 -3.07 -24.88 10.95
C GLN A 156 -2.90 -23.64 11.84
N LEU A 157 -1.66 -23.33 12.26
CA LEU A 157 -1.36 -22.12 13.05
C LEU A 157 -1.72 -20.84 12.28
N LEU A 158 -1.32 -20.76 11.00
CA LEU A 158 -1.60 -19.59 10.17
C LEU A 158 -3.10 -19.45 9.88
N ALA A 159 -3.80 -20.57 9.64
CA ALA A 159 -5.25 -20.57 9.48
C ALA A 159 -5.99 -20.13 10.75
N LEU A 160 -5.49 -20.52 11.93
CA LEU A 160 -6.04 -20.06 13.21
C LEU A 160 -5.84 -18.56 13.41
N ALA A 161 -4.65 -18.03 13.11
CA ALA A 161 -4.36 -16.60 13.17
C ALA A 161 -5.24 -15.81 12.18
N GLN A 162 -5.41 -16.30 10.94
CA GLN A 162 -6.34 -15.71 9.97
C GLN A 162 -7.76 -15.67 10.53
N ARG A 163 -8.26 -16.79 11.07
CA ARG A 163 -9.62 -16.88 11.61
C ARG A 163 -9.85 -15.84 12.72
N HIS A 164 -8.93 -15.76 13.68
CA HIS A 164 -9.02 -14.80 14.76
C HIS A 164 -9.03 -13.33 14.28
N ALA A 165 -8.21 -13.01 13.26
CA ALA A 165 -8.21 -11.68 12.65
C ALA A 165 -9.52 -11.37 11.90
N LEU A 166 -10.10 -12.36 11.22
CA LEU A 166 -11.40 -12.22 10.56
C LEU A 166 -12.55 -12.05 11.55
N ASP A 167 -12.49 -12.71 12.71
CA ASP A 167 -13.51 -12.56 13.76
C ASP A 167 -13.50 -11.12 14.33
N ILE A 168 -12.32 -10.50 14.50
CA ILE A 168 -12.22 -9.07 14.87
C ILE A 168 -12.80 -8.17 13.78
N LEU A 169 -12.49 -8.42 12.50
CA LEU A 169 -13.02 -7.61 11.40
C LEU A 169 -14.52 -7.80 11.17
N ALA A 170 -15.10 -8.92 11.57
CA ALA A 170 -16.55 -9.14 11.50
C ALA A 170 -17.32 -8.14 12.38
N GLU A 171 -16.73 -7.72 13.50
CA GLU A 171 -17.27 -6.71 14.42
C GLU A 171 -16.84 -5.27 14.06
N TYR A 172 -16.06 -5.09 12.98
CA TYR A 172 -15.55 -3.80 12.53
C TYR A 172 -16.20 -3.36 11.20
N PRO A 173 -17.40 -2.75 11.26
CA PRO A 173 -18.23 -2.53 10.08
C PRO A 173 -17.62 -1.53 9.10
N ARG A 174 -18.02 -1.67 7.83
CA ARG A 174 -17.71 -0.72 6.75
C ARG A 174 -18.60 0.51 6.84
N SER A 175 -18.32 1.37 7.80
CA SER A 175 -18.92 2.68 7.90
C SER A 175 -18.11 3.70 7.10
N ARG A 176 -18.70 4.86 6.82
CA ARG A 176 -17.98 6.02 6.25
C ARG A 176 -16.79 6.44 7.11
N ASP A 177 -16.77 6.09 8.40
CA ASP A 177 -15.66 6.45 9.29
C ASP A 177 -14.53 5.43 9.27
N ARG A 178 -14.75 4.21 8.78
CA ARG A 178 -13.79 3.10 8.86
C ARG A 178 -13.40 2.52 7.51
N TRP A 179 -14.15 2.84 6.44
CA TRP A 179 -13.97 2.31 5.09
C TRP A 179 -14.06 3.42 4.04
N GLY A 180 -13.14 3.42 3.09
CA GLY A 180 -13.08 4.40 2.00
C GLY A 180 -11.91 4.13 1.07
N LEU A 181 -11.53 5.14 0.28
CA LEU A 181 -10.30 5.06 -0.50
C LEU A 181 -9.08 5.18 0.42
N ILE A 182 -8.13 4.27 0.21
CA ILE A 182 -6.86 4.19 0.92
C ILE A 182 -5.72 4.08 -0.09
N HIS A 183 -4.50 4.34 0.36
CA HIS A 183 -3.31 4.14 -0.48
C HIS A 183 -3.01 2.64 -0.67
N ALA A 184 -3.25 1.84 0.37
CA ALA A 184 -3.00 0.40 0.48
C ALA A 184 -1.54 -0.05 0.40
N ASP A 185 -0.61 0.89 0.26
CA ASP A 185 0.82 0.60 0.15
C ASP A 185 1.71 1.74 0.63
N LEU A 186 1.29 2.43 1.70
CA LEU A 186 1.99 3.62 2.20
C LEU A 186 3.20 3.24 3.06
N ARG A 187 4.19 2.63 2.43
CA ARG A 187 5.49 2.28 3.00
C ARG A 187 6.46 3.45 2.91
N LEU A 188 7.53 3.41 3.70
CA LEU A 188 8.62 4.39 3.63
C LEU A 188 9.20 4.52 2.21
N SER A 189 9.32 3.41 1.48
CA SER A 189 9.82 3.41 0.10
C SER A 189 8.93 4.18 -0.90
N ASN A 190 7.68 4.47 -0.51
CA ASN A 190 6.68 5.17 -1.31
C ASN A 190 6.47 6.62 -0.81
N VAL A 191 7.44 7.16 -0.06
CA VAL A 191 7.47 8.56 0.36
C VAL A 191 8.81 9.17 0.01
N MET A 192 8.79 10.28 -0.72
CA MET A 192 9.96 11.11 -1.01
C MET A 192 10.11 12.18 0.07
N TYR A 193 11.34 12.39 0.55
CA TYR A 193 11.66 13.41 1.54
C TYR A 193 12.59 14.49 0.96
N THR A 194 12.16 15.74 1.09
CA THR A 194 12.88 16.91 0.54
C THR A 194 12.53 18.16 1.34
N ASP A 195 13.54 18.93 1.76
CA ASP A 195 13.38 20.21 2.44
C ASP A 195 12.34 20.16 3.57
N ASP A 196 12.46 19.15 4.44
CA ASP A 196 11.55 18.87 5.56
C ASP A 196 10.08 18.64 5.17
N SER A 197 9.85 18.17 3.94
CA SER A 197 8.52 17.82 3.45
C SER A 197 8.47 16.41 2.85
N TYR A 198 7.31 15.78 3.03
CA TYR A 198 7.02 14.42 2.58
C TYR A 198 6.12 14.48 1.34
N THR A 199 6.49 13.78 0.28
CA THR A 199 5.67 13.64 -0.93
C THR A 199 5.35 12.18 -1.17
N VAL A 200 4.06 11.84 -1.17
CA VAL A 200 3.60 10.45 -1.38
C VAL A 200 3.65 10.09 -2.86
N ILE A 201 4.13 8.89 -3.17
CA ILE A 201 4.21 8.35 -4.52
C ILE A 201 3.56 6.96 -4.58
N ASP A 202 3.39 6.44 -5.80
CA ASP A 202 2.98 5.06 -6.08
C ASP A 202 1.57 4.68 -5.58
N PHE A 203 0.55 5.30 -6.16
CA PHE A 203 -0.85 5.03 -5.88
C PHE A 203 -1.41 3.83 -6.68
N ASP A 204 -0.57 2.98 -7.28
CA ASP A 204 -1.03 1.88 -8.16
C ASP A 204 -1.95 0.90 -7.43
N ASP A 205 -1.76 0.75 -6.13
CA ASP A 205 -2.54 -0.12 -5.25
C ASP A 205 -3.74 0.56 -4.58
N CYS A 206 -3.95 1.87 -4.81
CA CYS A 206 -5.03 2.58 -4.14
C CYS A 206 -6.40 1.96 -4.46
N GLY A 207 -7.27 1.90 -3.47
CA GLY A 207 -8.54 1.22 -3.63
C GLY A 207 -9.42 1.34 -2.41
N TYR A 208 -10.56 0.68 -2.45
CA TYR A 208 -11.50 0.69 -1.33
C TYR A 208 -11.12 -0.34 -0.28
N GLY A 209 -10.84 0.10 0.93
CA GLY A 209 -10.47 -0.76 2.05
C GLY A 209 -10.80 -0.13 3.40
N TRP A 210 -10.51 -0.85 4.47
CA TRP A 210 -10.53 -0.27 5.81
C TRP A 210 -9.38 0.73 5.94
N PHE A 211 -9.64 1.89 6.55
CA PHE A 211 -8.60 2.91 6.77
C PHE A 211 -7.40 2.37 7.56
N MET A 212 -7.65 1.48 8.52
CA MET A 212 -6.58 0.83 9.30
C MET A 212 -5.74 -0.17 8.48
N PHE A 213 -6.09 -0.43 7.21
CA PHE A 213 -5.23 -1.20 6.33
C PHE A 213 -3.96 -0.43 5.95
N ASP A 214 -4.00 0.91 5.91
CA ASP A 214 -2.80 1.72 5.65
C ASP A 214 -1.78 1.60 6.80
N PHE A 215 -2.22 1.44 8.06
CA PHE A 215 -1.34 1.08 9.18
C PHE A 215 -0.62 -0.25 8.93
N ALA A 216 -1.38 -1.27 8.54
CA ALA A 216 -0.83 -2.58 8.23
C ALA A 216 0.16 -2.52 7.04
N SER A 217 -0.15 -1.73 6.02
CA SER A 217 0.70 -1.53 4.85
C SER A 217 2.01 -0.80 5.21
N SER A 218 1.96 0.23 6.06
CA SER A 218 3.14 1.00 6.49
C SER A 218 4.14 0.16 7.28
N LEU A 219 3.65 -0.80 8.07
CA LEU A 219 4.47 -1.72 8.85
C LEU A 219 4.84 -3.00 8.07
N SER A 220 4.38 -3.12 6.82
CA SER A 220 4.60 -4.30 5.98
C SER A 220 6.10 -4.66 5.94
N MET A 221 6.42 -5.93 6.19
CA MET A 221 7.80 -6.46 6.32
C MET A 221 8.56 -6.07 7.60
N LEU A 222 8.05 -5.18 8.43
CA LEU A 222 8.70 -4.77 9.69
C LEU A 222 8.04 -5.38 10.91
N GLU A 223 6.87 -5.99 10.76
CA GLU A 223 6.00 -6.46 11.84
C GLU A 223 6.70 -7.53 12.69
N HIS A 224 7.49 -8.40 12.08
CA HIS A 224 8.22 -9.46 12.78
C HIS A 224 9.45 -8.94 13.56
N THR A 225 9.90 -7.71 13.30
CA THR A 225 11.13 -7.17 13.89
C THR A 225 10.94 -6.76 15.35
N LYS A 226 12.06 -6.53 16.07
CA LYS A 226 12.03 -6.07 17.47
C LYS A 226 11.53 -4.63 17.61
N ASP A 227 11.62 -3.84 16.55
CA ASP A 227 11.22 -2.43 16.54
C ASP A 227 9.75 -2.23 16.17
N ALA A 228 9.05 -3.27 15.68
CA ALA A 228 7.67 -3.20 15.21
C ALA A 228 6.75 -2.45 16.17
N THR A 229 6.76 -2.81 17.45
CA THR A 229 5.93 -2.17 18.48
C THR A 229 6.23 -0.69 18.65
N ARG A 230 7.50 -0.30 18.56
CA ARG A 230 7.91 1.10 18.70
C ARG A 230 7.46 1.92 17.49
N LEU A 231 7.67 1.39 16.27
CA LEU A 231 7.29 2.05 15.02
C LEU A 231 5.76 2.19 14.90
N ALA A 232 5.02 1.12 15.21
CA ALA A 232 3.57 1.10 15.24
C ALA A 232 2.99 2.19 16.16
N ARG A 233 3.56 2.36 17.35
CA ARG A 233 3.11 3.39 18.30
C ARG A 233 3.38 4.80 17.80
N GLU A 234 4.49 5.04 17.11
CA GLU A 234 4.74 6.36 16.49
C GLU A 234 3.78 6.62 15.34
N TRP A 235 3.47 5.62 14.53
CA TRP A 235 2.43 5.74 13.50
C TRP A 235 1.08 6.11 14.10
N LEU A 236 0.64 5.42 15.15
CA LEU A 236 -0.63 5.70 15.82
C LEU A 236 -0.68 7.11 16.41
N LYS A 237 0.42 7.59 17.02
CA LYS A 237 0.52 8.98 17.49
C LYS A 237 0.40 9.99 16.34
N GLY A 238 1.05 9.71 15.21
CA GLY A 238 0.95 10.52 14.00
C GLY A 238 -0.48 10.61 13.50
N TYR A 239 -1.16 9.46 13.45
CA TYR A 239 -2.56 9.38 13.03
C TYR A 239 -3.50 10.14 13.98
N GLU A 240 -3.37 9.91 15.30
CA GLU A 240 -4.17 10.60 16.32
C GLU A 240 -3.97 12.12 16.37
N SER A 241 -2.84 12.63 15.84
CA SER A 241 -2.63 14.08 15.70
C SER A 241 -3.62 14.75 14.73
N VAL A 242 -4.27 13.97 13.88
CA VAL A 242 -5.23 14.44 12.86
C VAL A 242 -6.62 13.86 13.09
N ARG A 243 -6.72 12.57 13.38
CA ARG A 243 -8.01 11.87 13.56
C ARG A 243 -7.92 10.90 14.74
N HIS A 244 -8.87 11.00 15.67
CA HIS A 244 -8.96 10.11 16.82
C HIS A 244 -9.12 8.63 16.41
N LEU A 245 -8.56 7.74 17.22
CA LEU A 245 -8.68 6.28 17.11
C LEU A 245 -9.33 5.72 18.38
N ASP A 246 -10.39 4.93 18.22
CA ASP A 246 -10.99 4.17 19.31
C ASP A 246 -10.32 2.80 19.49
N SER A 247 -10.73 2.04 20.50
CA SER A 247 -10.18 0.70 20.76
C SER A 247 -10.45 -0.31 19.63
N ASP A 248 -11.57 -0.15 18.90
CA ASP A 248 -11.91 -1.03 17.79
C ASP A 248 -11.01 -0.75 16.60
N ASP A 249 -10.70 0.53 16.33
CA ASP A 249 -9.76 0.93 15.30
C ASP A 249 -8.38 0.29 15.56
N ILE A 250 -7.90 0.32 16.82
CA ILE A 250 -6.63 -0.32 17.19
C ILE A 250 -6.69 -1.84 17.01
N ALA A 251 -7.76 -2.51 17.45
CA ALA A 251 -7.92 -3.95 17.27
C ALA A 251 -7.99 -4.34 15.78
N ALA A 252 -8.68 -3.55 14.96
CA ALA A 252 -8.74 -3.75 13.52
C ALA A 252 -7.37 -3.54 12.88
N ALA A 253 -6.61 -2.53 13.29
CA ALA A 253 -5.26 -2.26 12.80
C ALA A 253 -4.32 -3.47 13.02
N THR A 254 -4.33 -4.06 14.21
CA THR A 254 -3.48 -5.24 14.51
C THR A 254 -3.95 -6.50 13.79
N ALA A 255 -5.27 -6.71 13.67
CA ALA A 255 -5.83 -7.81 12.88
C ALA A 255 -5.46 -7.69 11.39
N LEU A 256 -5.56 -6.48 10.82
CA LEU A 256 -5.17 -6.19 9.45
C LEU A 256 -3.66 -6.37 9.24
N SER A 257 -2.80 -6.07 10.23
CA SER A 257 -1.37 -6.41 10.14
C SER A 257 -1.12 -7.90 10.02
N MET A 258 -1.86 -8.74 10.75
CA MET A 258 -1.78 -10.20 10.59
C MET A 258 -2.25 -10.64 9.18
N LEU A 259 -3.37 -10.10 8.70
CA LEU A 259 -3.86 -10.41 7.35
C LEU A 259 -2.90 -9.93 6.26
N ARG A 260 -2.33 -8.74 6.38
CA ARG A 260 -1.31 -8.21 5.48
C ARG A 260 -0.08 -9.10 5.44
N ARG A 261 0.37 -9.63 6.59
CA ARG A 261 1.49 -10.57 6.63
C ARG A 261 1.20 -11.85 5.83
N LEU A 262 -0.02 -12.40 5.93
CA LEU A 262 -0.45 -13.54 5.10
C LEU A 262 -0.54 -13.16 3.62
N GLN A 263 -1.10 -11.99 3.32
CA GLN A 263 -1.22 -11.47 1.96
C GLN A 263 0.15 -11.37 1.27
N ILE A 264 1.18 -10.91 1.99
CA ILE A 264 2.56 -10.86 1.49
C ILE A 264 3.13 -12.27 1.28
N LEU A 265 2.80 -13.25 2.13
CA LEU A 265 3.21 -14.64 1.92
C LEU A 265 2.63 -15.19 0.60
N GLY A 266 1.36 -14.89 0.32
CA GLY A 266 0.74 -15.16 -0.98
C GLY A 266 1.46 -14.46 -2.13
N TRP A 267 1.68 -13.14 -2.00
CA TRP A 267 2.36 -12.33 -3.03
C TRP A 267 3.72 -12.92 -3.39
N SER A 268 4.49 -13.30 -2.37
CA SER A 268 5.82 -13.88 -2.50
C SER A 268 5.80 -15.20 -3.27
N GLN A 269 4.75 -16.01 -3.09
CA GLN A 269 4.56 -17.25 -3.84
C GLN A 269 4.29 -16.97 -5.33
N THR A 270 3.48 -15.97 -5.67
CA THR A 270 3.11 -15.65 -7.06
C THR A 270 4.26 -15.09 -7.90
N ARG A 271 5.20 -14.36 -7.28
CA ARG A 271 6.39 -13.82 -7.94
C ARG A 271 7.42 -14.91 -8.29
N GLY A 272 7.32 -16.07 -7.65
CA GLY A 272 8.35 -17.11 -7.68
C GLY A 272 9.53 -16.71 -6.80
N THR A 273 9.93 -17.62 -5.90
CA THR A 273 10.98 -17.39 -4.91
C THR A 273 12.35 -17.01 -5.48
N GLN A 274 12.57 -17.22 -6.79
CA GLN A 274 13.81 -16.87 -7.48
C GLN A 274 13.85 -15.40 -7.95
N ALA A 275 12.69 -14.72 -8.02
CA ALA A 275 12.59 -13.32 -8.45
C ALA A 275 12.71 -12.33 -7.28
N LEU A 276 12.76 -12.83 -6.05
CA LEU A 276 12.85 -12.04 -4.82
C LEU A 276 14.23 -12.23 -4.18
N PRO A 277 14.71 -11.26 -3.37
CA PRO A 277 15.96 -11.43 -2.64
C PRO A 277 15.95 -12.71 -1.80
N THR A 278 17.01 -13.51 -1.88
CA THR A 278 17.08 -14.82 -1.19
C THR A 278 16.80 -14.71 0.30
N GLU A 279 17.36 -13.69 0.96
CA GLU A 279 17.16 -13.46 2.40
C GLU A 279 15.70 -13.15 2.76
N PHE A 280 15.01 -12.40 1.88
CA PHE A 280 13.57 -12.13 2.05
C PHE A 280 12.78 -13.44 2.01
N VAL A 281 13.01 -14.28 1.01
CA VAL A 281 12.30 -15.55 0.85
C VAL A 281 12.57 -16.52 2.00
N THR A 282 13.82 -16.66 2.42
CA THR A 282 14.20 -17.65 3.45
C THR A 282 13.64 -17.30 4.84
N THR A 283 13.40 -16.01 5.10
CA THR A 283 12.83 -15.53 6.36
C THR A 283 11.32 -15.32 6.32
N GLN A 284 10.71 -15.37 5.13
CA GLN A 284 9.30 -15.00 4.97
C GLN A 284 8.35 -15.89 5.79
N LEU A 285 8.52 -17.22 5.70
CA LEU A 285 7.67 -18.17 6.44
C LEU A 285 7.94 -18.13 7.95
N SER A 286 9.21 -18.12 8.36
CA SER A 286 9.56 -18.11 9.79
C SER A 286 9.09 -16.83 10.48
N GLY A 287 9.26 -15.67 9.84
CA GLY A 287 8.72 -14.40 10.34
C GLY A 287 7.18 -14.39 10.39
N THR A 288 6.51 -15.02 9.43
CA THR A 288 5.04 -15.15 9.43
C THR A 288 4.55 -16.02 10.58
N VAL A 289 5.26 -17.13 10.87
CA VAL A 289 4.98 -17.99 12.03
C VAL A 289 5.21 -17.25 13.34
N GLU A 290 6.27 -16.44 13.44
CA GLU A 290 6.53 -15.62 14.62
C GLU A 290 5.41 -14.61 14.87
N VAL A 291 5.01 -13.87 13.84
CA VAL A 291 3.90 -12.91 13.89
C VAL A 291 2.59 -13.61 14.29
N ALA A 292 2.26 -14.75 13.69
CA ALA A 292 1.07 -15.51 14.05
C ALA A 292 1.06 -15.96 15.51
N LYS A 293 2.20 -16.39 16.06
CA LYS A 293 2.33 -16.75 17.48
C LYS A 293 2.16 -15.54 18.39
N LYS A 294 2.80 -14.41 18.07
CA LYS A 294 2.66 -13.15 18.81
C LYS A 294 1.19 -12.71 18.81
N TYR A 295 0.55 -12.71 17.65
CA TYR A 295 -0.84 -12.31 17.48
C TYR A 295 -1.84 -13.21 18.22
N LEU A 296 -1.67 -14.53 18.17
CA LEU A 296 -2.54 -15.47 18.89
C LEU A 296 -2.35 -15.43 20.41
N ASN A 297 -1.16 -15.02 20.87
CA ASN A 297 -0.89 -14.84 22.29
C ASN A 297 -1.42 -13.49 22.81
N ASP A 298 -1.29 -12.44 22.02
CA ASP A 298 -1.81 -11.10 22.28
C ASP A 298 -2.35 -10.49 20.97
N PRO A 299 -3.68 -10.36 20.80
CA PRO A 299 -4.25 -9.75 19.59
C PRO A 299 -3.78 -8.30 19.36
N LEU A 300 -3.21 -7.64 20.37
CA LEU A 300 -2.67 -6.29 20.31
C LEU A 300 -1.13 -6.27 20.34
N TRP A 301 -0.47 -7.40 20.06
CA TRP A 301 1.00 -7.58 20.16
C TRP A 301 1.86 -6.51 19.48
N ILE A 302 1.40 -5.93 18.37
CA ILE A 302 2.17 -4.94 17.60
C ILE A 302 2.07 -3.54 18.22
N VAL A 303 1.24 -3.33 19.25
CA VAL A 303 1.10 -2.05 19.95
C VAL A 303 1.35 -2.18 21.46
N HIS A 304 1.19 -3.39 22.00
CA HIS A 304 1.49 -3.75 23.38
C HIS A 304 2.94 -4.24 23.57
N ARG A 305 3.44 -4.11 24.80
CA ARG A 305 4.79 -4.56 25.20
C ARG A 305 4.74 -5.91 25.87
#